data_AF-A0A849SG80-F1
#
_entry.id   AF-A0A849SG80-F1
#
_cell.length_a   1.000
_cell.length_b   1.000
_cell.length_c   1.000
_cell.angle_alpha   90.00
_cell.angle_beta   90.00
_cell.angle_gamma   90.00
#
_symmetry.space_group_name_H-M   'P 1'
#
loop_
_entity.id
_entity.type
_entity.pdbx_description
1 polymer ?
#
loop_
_entity_poly.entity_id
_entity_poly.type
_entity_poly.pdbx_seq_one_letter_code
_entity_poly.pdbx_strand_id
1 'polypeptide(L)'
;MTAEQLLNMLLVGGLLGMTGQGIRVIAGLKKVHDVASLKGEKFANHFDTSTLLISLLIGFMAGVLAIIALNSNSDASDLRPHIPTLLGAGYAGADFIEAFIKRSLGSRN
;
A
#
# COMPACT_ATOMS: atom_id res chain seq x y z
N MET A 1 23.11 -14.28 1.34
CA MET A 1 21.82 -14.33 0.61
C MET A 1 22.12 -14.47 -0.88
N THR A 2 21.49 -15.41 -1.57
CA THR A 2 21.56 -15.50 -3.04
C THR A 2 20.59 -14.50 -3.68
N ALA A 3 20.80 -14.15 -4.95
CA ALA A 3 19.92 -13.23 -5.68
C ALA A 3 18.45 -13.71 -5.68
N GLU A 4 18.23 -15.03 -5.72
CA GLU A 4 16.89 -15.63 -5.65
C GLU A 4 16.21 -15.42 -4.29
N GLN A 5 16.95 -15.54 -3.18
CA GLN A 5 16.42 -15.30 -1.84
C GLN A 5 16.04 -13.83 -1.64
N LEU A 6 16.86 -12.92 -2.19
CA LEU A 6 16.58 -11.48 -2.14
C LEU A 6 15.35 -11.13 -2.98
N LEU A 7 15.22 -11.70 -4.18
CA LEU A 7 14.03 -11.53 -5.01
C LEU A 7 12.77 -12.04 -4.31
N ASN A 8 12.82 -13.23 -3.69
CA ASN A 8 11.70 -13.79 -2.95
C ASN A 8 11.30 -12.92 -1.75
N MET A 9 12.27 -12.37 -1.02
CA MET A 9 11.98 -11.44 0.07
C MET A 9 11.34 -10.14 -0.42
N LEU A 10 11.85 -9.55 -1.49
CA LEU A 10 11.26 -8.33 -2.06
C LEU A 10 9.82 -8.58 -2.53
N LEU A 11 9.58 -9.73 -3.18
CA LEU A 11 8.23 -10.14 -3.60
C LEU A 11 7.30 -10.34 -2.40
N VAL A 12 7.73 -11.06 -1.37
CA VAL A 12 6.93 -11.27 -0.15
C VAL A 12 6.64 -9.93 0.53
N GLY A 13 7.64 -9.07 0.67
CA GLY A 13 7.47 -7.79 1.35
C GLY A 13 6.56 -6.83 0.58
N GLY A 14 6.72 -6.78 -0.74
CA GLY A 14 5.83 -6.00 -1.60
C GLY A 14 4.39 -6.53 -1.59
N LEU A 15 4.18 -7.84 -1.66
CA LEU A 15 2.84 -8.43 -1.58
C LEU A 15 2.18 -8.21 -0.22
N LEU A 16 2.94 -8.29 0.88
CA LEU A 16 2.43 -7.95 2.21
C LEU A 16 2.09 -6.46 2.31
N GLY A 17 2.94 -5.57 1.80
CA GLY A 17 2.63 -4.13 1.75
C GLY A 17 1.38 -3.82 0.91
N MET A 18 1.25 -4.49 -0.24
CA MET A 18 0.06 -4.45 -1.10
C MET A 18 -1.18 -4.93 -0.35
N THR A 19 -1.07 -5.99 0.45
CA THR A 19 -2.17 -6.52 1.26
C THR A 19 -2.60 -5.52 2.34
N GLY A 20 -1.64 -4.88 3.01
CA GLY A 20 -1.91 -3.82 3.99
C GLY A 20 -2.65 -2.63 3.39
N GLN A 21 -2.25 -2.18 2.20
CA GLN A 21 -2.96 -1.14 1.45
C GLN A 21 -4.34 -1.62 0.93
N GLY A 22 -4.47 -2.90 0.57
CA GLY A 22 -5.73 -3.50 0.13
C GLY A 22 -6.86 -3.36 1.16
N ILE A 23 -6.54 -3.45 2.45
CA ILE A 23 -7.49 -3.21 3.54
C ILE A 23 -8.07 -1.79 3.46
N ARG A 24 -7.23 -0.78 3.19
CA ARG A 24 -7.66 0.61 3.01
C ARG A 24 -8.51 0.77 1.75
N VAL A 25 -8.13 0.12 0.65
CA VAL A 25 -8.90 0.15 -0.61
C VAL A 25 -10.32 -0.36 -0.38
N ILE A 26 -10.49 -1.48 0.32
CA ILE A 26 -11.82 -2.04 0.62
C ILE A 26 -12.67 -1.05 1.45
N ALA A 27 -12.09 -0.45 2.50
CA ALA A 27 -12.78 0.55 3.31
C ALA A 27 -13.13 1.82 2.52
N GLY A 28 -12.23 2.28 1.65
CA GLY A 28 -12.45 3.41 0.75
C GLY A 28 -13.54 3.14 -0.28
N LEU A 29 -13.56 1.94 -0.86
CA LEU A 29 -14.55 1.51 -1.84
C LEU A 29 -15.96 1.53 -1.24
N LYS A 30 -16.10 1.03 0.00
CA LYS A 30 -17.36 1.10 0.76
C LYS A 30 -17.83 2.54 0.95
N LYS A 31 -16.91 3.45 1.29
CA LYS A 31 -17.24 4.88 1.48
C LYS A 31 -17.70 5.54 0.18
N VAL A 32 -17.04 5.23 -0.95
CA VAL A 32 -17.45 5.73 -2.28
C VAL A 32 -18.83 5.20 -2.66
N HIS A 33 -19.10 3.92 -2.39
CA HIS A 33 -20.42 3.32 -2.59
C HIS A 33 -21.50 3.99 -1.74
N ASP A 34 -21.25 4.20 -0.45
CA ASP A 34 -22.19 4.84 0.46
C ASP A 34 -22.50 6.28 0.01
N VAL A 35 -21.49 7.04 -0.44
CA VAL A 35 -21.68 8.40 -0.99
C VAL A 35 -22.48 8.40 -2.30
N ALA A 36 -22.18 7.48 -3.22
CA ALA A 36 -22.90 7.35 -4.48
C ALA A 36 -24.38 6.97 -4.25
N SER A 37 -24.64 6.05 -3.31
CA SER A 37 -25.98 5.65 -2.91
C SER A 37 -26.77 6.81 -2.28
N LEU A 38 -26.12 7.66 -1.47
CA LEU A 38 -26.77 8.82 -0.85
C LEU A 38 -27.09 9.93 -1.86
N LYS A 39 -26.30 10.05 -2.94
CA LYS A 39 -26.51 11.05 -4.00
C LYS A 39 -27.39 10.56 -5.15
N GLY A 40 -27.77 9.28 -5.15
CA GLY A 40 -28.51 8.67 -6.27
C GLY A 40 -27.69 8.57 -7.56
N GLU A 41 -26.36 8.64 -7.47
CA GLU A 41 -25.45 8.64 -8.61
C GLU A 41 -24.85 7.25 -8.84
N LYS A 42 -24.46 6.95 -10.08
CA LYS A 42 -23.80 5.67 -10.40
C LYS A 42 -22.41 5.63 -9.77
N PHE A 43 -22.11 4.54 -9.07
CA PHE A 43 -20.79 4.25 -8.47
C PHE A 43 -19.62 4.46 -9.46
N ALA A 44 -19.81 4.08 -10.73
CA ALA A 44 -18.82 4.23 -11.78
C ALA A 44 -18.38 5.68 -12.07
N ASN A 45 -19.19 6.69 -11.70
CA ASN A 45 -18.81 8.10 -11.87
C ASN A 45 -17.84 8.59 -10.79
N HIS A 46 -17.76 7.90 -9.65
CA HIS A 46 -16.91 8.27 -8.51
C HIS A 46 -15.75 7.30 -8.29
N PHE A 47 -15.73 6.19 -9.03
CA PHE A 47 -14.72 5.16 -8.92
C PHE A 47 -13.70 5.26 -10.04
N ASP A 48 -12.47 5.65 -9.70
CA ASP A 48 -11.34 5.63 -10.63
C ASP A 48 -10.45 4.40 -10.39
N THR A 49 -10.46 3.51 -11.38
CA THR A 49 -9.65 2.28 -11.38
C THR A 49 -8.14 2.59 -11.44
N SER A 50 -7.74 3.68 -12.09
CA SER A 50 -6.34 4.10 -12.19
C SER A 50 -5.81 4.52 -10.82
N THR A 51 -6.60 5.30 -10.08
CA THR A 51 -6.28 5.69 -8.70
C THR A 51 -6.17 4.47 -7.77
N LEU A 52 -7.02 3.45 -7.93
CA LEU A 52 -6.90 2.20 -7.19
C LEU A 52 -5.57 1.50 -7.47
N LEU A 53 -5.24 1.28 -8.74
CA LEU A 53 -4.00 0.64 -9.18
C LEU A 53 -2.75 1.38 -8.68
N ILE A 54 -2.74 2.71 -8.80
CA ILE A 54 -1.65 3.56 -8.29
C ILE A 54 -1.52 3.40 -6.77
N SER A 55 -2.63 3.44 -6.03
CA SER A 55 -2.60 3.25 -4.58
C SER A 55 -2.04 1.88 -4.18
N LEU A 56 -2.40 0.83 -4.93
CA LEU A 56 -1.96 -0.54 -4.69
C LEU A 56 -0.45 -0.71 -4.97
N LEU A 57 0.05 -0.07 -6.04
CA LEU A 57 1.48 0.00 -6.35
C LEU A 57 2.26 0.76 -5.27
N ILE A 58 1.71 1.84 -4.73
CA ILE A 58 2.32 2.57 -3.63
C ILE A 58 2.45 1.67 -2.39
N GLY A 59 1.41 0.91 -2.04
CA GLY A 59 1.45 -0.07 -0.95
C GLY A 59 2.50 -1.17 -1.17
N PHE A 60 2.65 -1.64 -2.41
CA PHE A 60 3.68 -2.59 -2.79
C PHE A 60 5.09 -2.00 -2.59
N MET A 61 5.34 -0.79 -3.09
CA MET A 61 6.64 -0.12 -2.94
C MET A 61 6.98 0.14 -1.46
N ALA A 62 6.00 0.53 -0.65
CA ALA A 62 6.18 0.69 0.79
C ALA A 62 6.55 -0.62 1.49
N GLY A 63 5.93 -1.74 1.11
CA GLY A 63 6.27 -3.07 1.61
C GLY A 63 7.68 -3.54 1.21
N VAL A 64 8.09 -3.25 -0.02
CA VAL A 64 9.47 -3.50 -0.51
C VAL A 64 10.49 -2.70 0.31
N LEU A 65 10.23 -1.41 0.56
CA LEU A 65 11.13 -0.58 1.37
C LEU A 65 11.21 -1.08 2.82
N ALA A 66 10.09 -1.53 3.39
CA ALA A 66 10.04 -2.07 4.74
C ALA A 66 10.87 -3.34 4.90
N ILE A 67 10.81 -4.27 3.94
CA ILE A 67 11.61 -5.50 4.02
C ILE A 67 13.10 -5.22 3.85
N ILE A 68 13.48 -4.24 3.02
CA ILE A 68 14.88 -3.80 2.89
C ILE A 68 15.38 -3.22 4.22
N ALA A 69 14.58 -2.38 4.88
CA ALA A 69 14.93 -1.79 6.17
C ALA A 69 15.06 -2.83 7.30
N LEU A 70 14.23 -3.87 7.30
CA LEU A 70 14.27 -4.95 8.28
C LEU A 70 15.43 -5.92 8.06
N ASN A 71 15.70 -6.28 6.80
CA ASN A 71 16.79 -7.17 6.45
C ASN A 71 18.17 -6.57 6.76
N SER A 72 18.26 -5.24 6.80
CA SER A 72 19.49 -4.52 7.17
C SER A 72 19.90 -4.72 8.65
N ASN A 73 19.01 -5.22 9.52
CA ASN A 73 19.21 -5.26 10.97
C ASN A 73 19.10 -6.65 11.63
N SER A 74 18.68 -7.70 10.91
CA SER A 74 18.41 -9.03 11.50
C SER A 74 18.87 -10.16 10.58
N ASP A 75 19.37 -11.24 11.19
CA ASP A 75 19.58 -12.54 10.51
C ASP A 75 18.27 -12.96 9.83
N ALA A 76 18.26 -12.85 8.50
CA ALA A 76 17.07 -12.83 7.65
C ALA A 76 16.37 -14.19 7.49
N SER A 77 16.49 -15.11 8.45
CA SER A 77 15.95 -16.47 8.34
C SER A 77 14.50 -16.61 8.79
N ASP A 78 13.98 -15.73 9.67
CA ASP A 78 12.57 -15.80 10.11
C ASP A 78 11.82 -14.48 9.90
N LEU A 79 10.92 -14.48 8.91
CA LEU A 79 10.07 -13.34 8.55
C LEU A 79 8.75 -13.32 9.34
N ARG A 80 8.37 -14.41 10.01
CA ARG A 80 7.09 -14.53 10.74
C ARG A 80 6.86 -13.41 11.76
N PRO A 81 7.83 -13.03 12.61
CA PRO A 81 7.61 -11.95 13.59
C PRO A 81 7.48 -10.57 12.93
N HIS A 82 7.93 -10.42 11.69
CA HIS A 82 7.96 -9.14 10.98
C HIS A 82 6.73 -8.91 10.09
N ILE A 83 5.87 -9.92 9.89
CA ILE A 83 4.63 -9.81 9.10
C ILE A 83 3.76 -8.60 9.52
N PRO A 84 3.48 -8.36 10.83
CA PRO A 84 2.69 -7.20 11.25
C PRO A 84 3.38 -5.87 10.93
N THR A 85 4.71 -5.82 11.03
CA THR A 85 5.52 -4.64 10.72
C THR A 85 5.47 -4.32 9.22
N LEU A 86 5.56 -5.34 8.35
CA LEU A 86 5.47 -5.14 6.90
C LEU A 86 4.06 -4.70 6.47
N LEU A 87 3.02 -5.30 7.05
CA LEU A 87 1.64 -4.87 6.81
C LEU A 87 1.43 -3.41 7.24
N GLY A 88 1.91 -3.06 8.44
CA GLY A 88 1.83 -1.70 8.98
C GLY A 88 2.62 -0.69 8.16
N ALA A 89 3.82 -1.06 7.69
CA ALA A 89 4.64 -0.21 6.84
C ALA A 89 4.02 0.01 5.46
N GLY A 90 3.35 -1.01 4.88
CA GLY A 90 2.55 -0.85 3.67
C GLY A 90 1.41 0.14 3.86
N TYR A 91 0.65 0.01 4.95
CA TYR A 91 -0.47 0.90 5.29
C TYR A 91 -0.02 2.34 5.58
N ALA A 92 1.00 2.52 6.41
CA ALA A 92 1.52 3.83 6.80
C ALA A 92 2.33 4.49 5.68
N GLY A 93 3.12 3.72 4.94
CA GLY A 93 3.89 4.20 3.81
C GLY A 93 3.00 4.67 2.66
N ALA A 94 1.89 3.98 2.41
CA ALA A 94 0.91 4.45 1.44
C ALA A 94 0.22 5.74 1.87
N ASP A 95 -0.12 5.91 3.16
CA ASP A 95 -0.63 7.18 3.68
C ASP A 95 0.40 8.31 3.54
N PHE A 96 1.66 8.03 3.86
CA PHE A 96 2.74 9.00 3.76
C PHE A 96 2.93 9.46 2.32
N ILE A 97 2.97 8.53 1.35
CA ILE A 97 3.13 8.84 -0.06
C ILE A 97 1.89 9.58 -0.60
N GLU A 98 0.68 9.15 -0.24
CA GLU A 98 -0.55 9.84 -0.66
C GLU A 98 -0.63 11.26 -0.08
N ALA A 99 -0.30 11.44 1.20
CA ALA A 99 -0.25 12.75 1.84
C ALA A 99 0.86 13.64 1.24
N PHE A 100 2.01 13.07 0.91
CA PHE A 100 3.10 13.76 0.25
C PHE A 100 2.69 14.23 -1.16
N ILE A 101 2.06 13.36 -1.95
CA ILE A 101 1.55 13.68 -3.29
C ILE A 101 0.49 14.79 -3.20
N LYS A 102 -0.50 14.67 -2.30
CA LYS A 102 -1.51 15.71 -2.08
C LYS A 102 -0.88 17.04 -1.68
N ARG A 103 0.15 17.03 -0.84
CA ARG A 103 0.83 18.26 -0.39
C ARG A 103 1.74 18.86 -1.46
N SER A 104 2.39 18.03 -2.26
CA SER A 104 3.33 18.48 -3.31
C SER A 104 2.61 18.92 -4.58
N LEU A 105 1.50 18.29 -4.95
CA LEU A 105 0.69 18.67 -6.12
C LEU A 105 -0.45 19.64 -5.76
N GLY A 106 -0.94 19.63 -4.52
CA GLY A 106 -1.94 20.58 -4.01
C GLY A 106 -1.42 21.98 -3.70
N SER A 107 -0.15 22.26 -4.01
CA SER A 107 0.42 23.61 -3.99
C SER A 107 0.50 24.22 -5.39
N ARG A 108 -0.61 24.16 -6.13
CA ARG A 108 -0.82 24.97 -7.34
C ARG A 108 -2.33 25.12 -7.62
N ASN A 109 -2.86 26.23 -7.07
CA ASN A 109 -4.14 26.89 -7.30
C ASN A 109 -5.40 26.21 -6.77
#